data_AF-A0A6I6CBE1-F1
#
_entry.id   AF-A0A6I6CBE1-F1
#
_cell.length_a   1.000
_cell.length_b   1.000
_cell.length_c   1.000
_cell.angle_alpha   90.00
_cell.angle_beta   90.00
_cell.angle_gamma   90.00
#
_symmetry.space_group_name_H-M   'P 1'
#
loop_
_entity.id
_entity.type
_entity.pdbx_description
1 polymer ?
#
loop_
_entity_poly.entity_id
_entity_poly.type
_entity_poly.pdbx_seq_one_letter_code
_entity_poly.pdbx_strand_id
1 'polypeptide(L)'
;MKKLLTILASLCLTSQTSFYLISCDNNEQKSNDNLENEDTRPEEDTRVDLSEIGKKDVKHYRVAPKTNGLEYLKLAILSRINSDLGIKVVENIDISFSNYKIATETSYGTILASAVSTSKKIKGKANFYHYFIDERASLFDIKISQIEPKENNITSITESIKCLMLTTNNGAFKDSIPNADYLIPSEGEYRKPTQNEIGSITIKAGQNSKIFKKNTTKTFDIAFPDDRKELGEMITVNEISPEYNTFEAAKKSVKDVMNMYDSNLQEDLDYRVVESEETYKNPTRNSPGLVIITATGSSSYIRGSKTLIVNYKDVSKSLTELKNTDLKVTKNDEATAKISAIKVLDSFVPNLTISDYYFTNYRAANNIEDGSITVQALNKSEKIRDFVTFTIKYLKKLSDISIQQVNTNKNDKASAYSLIKKVVLEFDQRLLEGLDYVFDESSYKAATSDTNGSVRVFSNPSSKKIEGEVVFSIVYNKLALNSIKVTNLININEQS
;
A
#
# COMPACT_ATOMS: atom_id res chain seq x y z
N MET A 1 -14.96 -23.90 8.63
CA MET A 1 -16.29 -23.91 7.98
C MET A 1 -16.58 -25.12 7.07
N LYS A 2 -15.65 -26.06 6.81
CA LYS A 2 -15.92 -27.24 5.97
C LYS A 2 -16.74 -28.37 6.63
N LYS A 3 -16.92 -28.36 7.96
CA LYS A 3 -17.66 -29.42 8.69
C LYS A 3 -19.17 -29.16 8.82
N LEU A 4 -19.64 -27.93 8.55
CA LEU A 4 -21.08 -27.60 8.64
C LEU A 4 -21.84 -27.96 7.36
N LEU A 5 -21.17 -27.96 6.21
CA LEU A 5 -21.79 -28.23 4.91
C LEU A 5 -22.13 -29.72 4.70
N THR A 6 -21.42 -30.62 5.39
CA THR A 6 -21.62 -32.08 5.28
C THR A 6 -22.87 -32.56 6.03
N ILE A 7 -23.35 -31.80 7.01
CA ILE A 7 -24.56 -32.13 7.79
C ILE A 7 -25.84 -31.68 7.07
N LEU A 8 -25.79 -30.65 6.22
CA LEU A 8 -26.96 -30.21 5.47
C LEU A 8 -27.30 -31.11 4.26
N ALA A 9 -26.31 -31.85 3.73
CA ALA A 9 -26.53 -32.76 2.60
C ALA A 9 -27.19 -34.10 3.01
N SER A 10 -27.13 -34.48 4.29
CA SER A 10 -27.71 -35.74 4.77
C SER A 10 -29.18 -35.64 5.21
N LEU A 11 -29.81 -34.46 5.12
CA LEU A 11 -31.19 -34.22 5.57
C LEU A 11 -32.23 -34.08 4.44
N CYS A 12 -31.84 -34.22 3.17
CA CYS A 12 -32.75 -34.09 2.02
C CYS A 12 -33.16 -35.40 1.32
N LEU A 13 -32.84 -36.57 1.88
CA LEU A 13 -33.39 -37.86 1.42
C LEU A 13 -34.31 -38.44 2.49
N THR A 14 -35.58 -38.05 2.49
CA THR A 14 -36.74 -38.86 2.95
C THR A 14 -38.02 -38.04 2.87
N SER A 15 -38.57 -37.87 1.67
CA SER A 15 -40.03 -37.74 1.50
C SER A 15 -40.32 -37.77 0.01
N GLN A 16 -40.84 -38.90 -0.49
CA GLN A 16 -41.92 -39.00 -1.50
C GLN A 16 -42.13 -40.49 -1.82
N THR A 17 -42.57 -41.23 -0.82
CA THR A 17 -43.54 -42.33 -0.97
C THR A 17 -44.71 -41.86 -0.12
N SER A 18 -45.97 -41.78 -0.54
CA SER A 18 -46.80 -42.68 -1.33
C SER A 18 -48.10 -41.92 -1.59
N PHE A 19 -48.77 -42.09 -2.74
CA PHE A 19 -50.25 -42.12 -2.83
C PHE A 19 -50.65 -42.71 -4.19
N TYR A 20 -50.82 -44.04 -4.24
CA TYR A 20 -51.80 -44.66 -5.13
C TYR A 20 -52.94 -45.12 -4.22
N LEU A 21 -54.01 -44.32 -4.16
CA LEU A 21 -55.30 -44.77 -3.65
C LEU A 21 -55.95 -45.62 -4.74
N ILE A 22 -56.02 -46.93 -4.50
CA ILE A 22 -56.91 -47.83 -5.21
C ILE A 22 -58.30 -47.62 -4.59
N SER A 23 -59.18 -46.93 -5.30
CA SER A 23 -60.61 -46.91 -4.99
C SER A 23 -61.24 -48.12 -5.65
N CYS A 24 -61.63 -49.10 -4.83
CA CYS A 24 -62.64 -50.09 -5.20
C CYS A 24 -63.99 -49.37 -5.15
N ASP A 25 -64.69 -49.28 -6.28
CA ASP A 25 -66.11 -48.97 -6.25
C ASP A 25 -66.93 -50.25 -6.46
N ASN A 26 -67.78 -50.48 -5.47
CA ASN A 26 -68.71 -51.59 -5.40
C ASN A 26 -69.93 -51.31 -6.27
N ASN A 27 -70.25 -52.29 -7.12
CA ASN A 27 -71.53 -52.97 -7.16
C ASN A 27 -72.80 -52.16 -6.78
N GLU A 28 -73.57 -51.74 -7.78
CA GLU A 28 -75.03 -51.66 -7.66
C GLU A 28 -75.67 -52.45 -8.81
N GLN A 29 -76.27 -53.58 -8.43
CA GLN A 29 -77.28 -54.28 -9.22
C GLN A 29 -78.51 -53.39 -9.37
N LYS A 30 -78.94 -53.18 -10.63
CA LYS A 30 -80.36 -53.09 -10.95
C LYS A 30 -80.67 -54.08 -12.06
N SER A 31 -81.43 -55.10 -11.67
CA SER A 31 -82.20 -55.98 -12.55
C SER A 31 -83.17 -55.16 -13.40
N ASN A 32 -83.26 -55.49 -14.68
CA ASN A 32 -84.56 -55.62 -15.31
C ASN A 32 -84.45 -56.64 -16.43
N ASP A 33 -85.20 -57.73 -16.25
CA ASP A 33 -85.58 -58.66 -17.29
C ASP A 33 -86.14 -57.90 -18.48
N ASN A 34 -85.69 -58.27 -19.67
CA ASN A 34 -86.59 -58.55 -20.79
C ASN A 34 -85.87 -59.46 -21.78
N LEU A 35 -86.32 -60.70 -21.78
CA LEU A 35 -86.31 -61.64 -22.90
C LEU A 35 -86.68 -60.90 -24.20
N GLU A 36 -85.88 -61.03 -25.25
CA GLU A 36 -86.23 -61.76 -26.49
C GLU A 36 -85.23 -61.47 -27.62
N ASN A 37 -84.96 -62.54 -28.38
CA ASN A 37 -84.37 -62.62 -29.72
C ASN A 37 -82.84 -62.61 -29.84
N GLU A 38 -82.31 -63.84 -29.83
CA GLU A 38 -81.08 -64.25 -30.51
C GLU A 38 -81.14 -63.84 -31.99
N ASP A 39 -80.57 -62.69 -32.30
CA ASP A 39 -80.06 -62.39 -33.64
C ASP A 39 -78.54 -62.53 -33.55
N THR A 40 -78.02 -63.65 -34.07
CA THR A 40 -76.58 -63.96 -34.13
C THR A 40 -75.89 -63.04 -35.11
N ARG A 41 -75.80 -61.75 -34.77
CA ARG A 41 -74.78 -60.85 -35.31
C ARG A 41 -73.49 -61.13 -34.55
N PRO A 42 -72.36 -61.36 -35.25
CA PRO A 42 -71.08 -61.50 -34.59
C PRO A 42 -70.84 -60.25 -33.74
N GLU A 43 -70.57 -60.43 -32.43
CA GLU A 43 -70.21 -59.33 -31.54
C GLU A 43 -69.10 -58.52 -32.21
N GLU A 44 -69.39 -57.26 -32.50
CA GLU A 44 -68.45 -56.37 -33.16
C GLU A 44 -67.27 -56.15 -32.20
N ASP A 45 -66.07 -56.59 -32.58
CA ASP A 45 -64.88 -56.53 -31.72
C ASP A 45 -64.49 -55.06 -31.47
N THR A 46 -64.97 -54.52 -30.35
CA THR A 46 -64.81 -53.13 -29.91
C THR A 46 -63.39 -52.75 -29.52
N ARG A 47 -62.43 -53.69 -29.55
CA ARG A 47 -61.03 -53.41 -29.23
C ARG A 47 -60.37 -52.59 -30.32
N VAL A 48 -59.53 -51.63 -29.91
CA VAL A 48 -58.78 -50.78 -30.83
C VAL A 48 -57.60 -51.55 -31.42
N ASP A 49 -57.47 -51.56 -32.75
CA ASP A 49 -56.36 -52.26 -33.40
C ASP A 49 -55.06 -51.44 -33.31
N LEU A 50 -53.98 -52.04 -32.83
CA LEU A 50 -52.66 -51.39 -32.74
C LEU A 50 -52.14 -50.91 -34.10
N SER A 51 -52.60 -51.50 -35.20
CA SER A 51 -52.26 -51.04 -36.56
C SER A 51 -52.86 -49.67 -36.89
N GLU A 52 -53.86 -49.18 -36.16
CA GLU A 52 -54.42 -47.83 -36.31
C GLU A 52 -53.46 -46.74 -35.83
N ILE A 53 -52.52 -47.09 -34.94
CA ILE A 53 -51.49 -46.17 -34.47
C ILE A 53 -50.66 -45.75 -35.67
N GLY A 54 -50.59 -44.46 -35.98
CA GLY A 54 -49.72 -43.93 -37.02
C GLY A 54 -50.17 -44.06 -38.47
N LYS A 55 -51.42 -44.50 -38.74
CA LYS A 55 -51.98 -44.48 -40.11
C LYS A 55 -52.09 -43.08 -40.74
N LYS A 56 -51.99 -42.02 -39.94
CA LYS A 56 -52.05 -40.63 -40.43
C LYS A 56 -50.69 -40.07 -40.90
N ASP A 57 -49.55 -40.67 -40.55
CA ASP A 57 -48.21 -40.31 -41.07
C ASP A 57 -47.16 -41.34 -40.59
N VAL A 58 -46.35 -41.87 -41.52
CA VAL A 58 -45.32 -42.92 -41.30
C VAL A 58 -44.30 -42.53 -40.21
N LYS A 59 -44.13 -41.24 -39.90
CA LYS A 59 -43.29 -40.79 -38.77
C LYS A 59 -43.86 -41.16 -37.39
N HIS A 60 -45.12 -41.57 -37.29
CA HIS A 60 -45.83 -41.79 -36.02
C HIS A 60 -45.44 -43.08 -35.29
N TYR A 61 -44.78 -44.04 -35.96
CA TYR A 61 -44.22 -45.21 -35.28
C TYR A 61 -42.86 -44.94 -34.64
N ARG A 62 -42.34 -43.71 -34.73
CA ARG A 62 -41.05 -43.33 -34.15
C ARG A 62 -41.22 -42.83 -32.72
N VAL A 63 -40.54 -43.46 -31.78
CA VAL A 63 -40.46 -43.03 -30.39
C VAL A 63 -39.03 -42.58 -30.04
N ALA A 64 -38.92 -41.60 -29.15
CA ALA A 64 -37.65 -41.09 -28.64
C ALA A 64 -37.54 -41.42 -27.15
N PRO A 65 -37.02 -42.60 -26.79
CA PRO A 65 -36.82 -42.94 -25.39
C PRO A 65 -35.72 -42.06 -24.76
N LYS A 66 -35.67 -42.02 -23.43
CA LYS A 66 -34.60 -41.28 -22.71
C LYS A 66 -33.21 -41.90 -22.87
N THR A 67 -33.16 -43.21 -23.06
CA THR A 67 -31.95 -44.03 -23.24
C THR A 67 -32.27 -45.10 -24.27
N ASN A 68 -31.27 -45.76 -24.84
CA ASN A 68 -31.49 -46.91 -25.72
C ASN A 68 -32.03 -48.15 -24.98
N GLY A 69 -32.02 -48.17 -23.64
CA GLY A 69 -32.50 -49.29 -22.84
C GLY A 69 -33.96 -49.69 -23.09
N LEU A 70 -34.21 -51.00 -23.13
CA LEU A 70 -35.52 -51.61 -23.41
C LEU A 70 -36.64 -51.04 -22.53
N GLU A 71 -36.41 -50.89 -21.23
CA GLU A 71 -37.44 -50.42 -20.29
C GLU A 71 -37.90 -48.98 -20.60
N TYR A 72 -36.98 -48.08 -20.93
CA TYR A 72 -37.34 -46.72 -21.34
C TYR A 72 -38.05 -46.68 -22.69
N LEU A 73 -37.70 -47.60 -23.60
CA LEU A 73 -38.40 -47.75 -24.87
C LEU A 73 -39.84 -48.22 -24.67
N LYS A 74 -40.07 -49.24 -23.83
CA LYS A 74 -41.41 -49.72 -23.48
C LYS A 74 -42.27 -48.59 -22.89
N LEU A 75 -41.72 -47.83 -21.95
CA LEU A 75 -42.43 -46.67 -21.36
C LEU A 75 -42.78 -45.61 -22.40
N ALA A 76 -41.87 -45.30 -23.32
CA ALA A 76 -42.13 -44.35 -24.41
C ALA A 76 -43.24 -44.86 -25.35
N ILE A 77 -43.27 -46.17 -25.64
CA ILE A 77 -44.31 -46.79 -26.47
C ILE A 77 -45.65 -46.83 -25.76
N LEU A 78 -45.71 -47.24 -24.49
CA LEU A 78 -46.93 -47.21 -23.69
C LEU A 78 -47.51 -45.80 -23.61
N SER A 79 -46.66 -44.79 -23.34
CA SER A 79 -47.07 -43.38 -23.33
C SER A 79 -47.64 -42.97 -24.69
N ARG A 80 -47.03 -43.43 -25.79
CA ARG A 80 -47.48 -43.13 -27.14
C ARG A 80 -48.83 -43.77 -27.47
N ILE A 81 -48.98 -45.07 -27.19
CA ILE A 81 -50.24 -45.80 -27.38
C ILE A 81 -51.36 -45.14 -26.58
N ASN A 82 -51.09 -44.79 -25.32
CA ASN A 82 -52.08 -44.16 -24.46
C ASN A 82 -52.53 -42.80 -24.99
N SER A 83 -51.59 -42.03 -25.53
CA SER A 83 -51.87 -40.71 -26.11
C SER A 83 -52.62 -40.82 -27.44
N ASP A 84 -52.18 -41.68 -28.35
CA ASP A 84 -52.71 -41.76 -29.72
C ASP A 84 -54.10 -42.43 -29.76
N LEU A 85 -54.35 -43.40 -28.86
CA LEU A 85 -55.61 -44.15 -28.82
C LEU A 85 -56.58 -43.68 -27.72
N GLY A 86 -56.15 -42.79 -26.82
CA GLY A 86 -57.00 -42.28 -25.74
C GLY A 86 -57.41 -43.34 -24.70
N ILE A 87 -56.66 -44.44 -24.59
CA ILE A 87 -56.92 -45.56 -23.66
C ILE A 87 -55.70 -45.81 -22.78
N LYS A 88 -55.88 -46.41 -21.60
CA LYS A 88 -54.76 -46.79 -20.72
C LYS A 88 -54.41 -48.27 -20.90
N VAL A 89 -53.31 -48.56 -21.60
CA VAL A 89 -52.77 -49.92 -21.75
C VAL A 89 -51.70 -50.22 -20.69
N VAL A 90 -51.64 -51.48 -20.23
CA VAL A 90 -50.66 -51.97 -19.25
C VAL A 90 -49.89 -53.15 -19.83
N GLU A 91 -48.56 -53.16 -19.68
CA GLU A 91 -47.70 -54.27 -20.10
C GLU A 91 -48.09 -55.58 -19.38
N ASN A 92 -48.02 -56.71 -20.10
CA ASN A 92 -48.41 -58.06 -19.68
C ASN A 92 -49.91 -58.28 -19.42
N ILE A 93 -50.73 -57.21 -19.41
CA ILE A 93 -52.20 -57.31 -19.30
C ILE A 93 -52.83 -57.06 -20.67
N ASP A 94 -52.52 -55.91 -21.27
CA ASP A 94 -53.11 -55.47 -22.52
C ASP A 94 -52.14 -55.68 -23.70
N ILE A 95 -50.84 -55.53 -23.46
CA ILE A 95 -49.78 -55.52 -24.49
C ILE A 95 -48.55 -56.33 -24.05
N SER A 96 -47.90 -56.99 -25.00
CA SER A 96 -46.60 -57.63 -24.84
C SER A 96 -45.60 -57.09 -25.87
N PHE A 97 -44.32 -57.07 -25.52
CA PHE A 97 -43.25 -56.59 -26.37
C PHE A 97 -42.32 -57.74 -26.77
N SER A 98 -41.99 -57.83 -28.05
CA SER A 98 -41.07 -58.84 -28.58
C SER A 98 -40.17 -58.26 -29.67
N ASN A 99 -39.17 -59.06 -30.10
CA ASN A 99 -38.27 -58.72 -31.20
C ASN A 99 -37.56 -57.36 -31.06
N TYR A 100 -37.18 -57.00 -29.82
CA TYR A 100 -36.42 -55.78 -29.58
C TYR A 100 -35.05 -55.86 -30.27
N LYS A 101 -34.75 -54.83 -31.06
CA LYS A 101 -33.44 -54.57 -31.64
C LYS A 101 -33.04 -53.16 -31.23
N ILE A 102 -31.89 -53.06 -30.57
CA ILE A 102 -31.33 -51.77 -30.17
C ILE A 102 -31.01 -50.91 -31.40
N ALA A 103 -31.27 -49.62 -31.30
CA ALA A 103 -30.85 -48.65 -32.32
C ALA A 103 -29.33 -48.52 -32.33
N THR A 104 -28.76 -48.23 -33.50
CA THR A 104 -27.34 -47.92 -33.67
C THR A 104 -27.18 -46.55 -34.31
N GLU A 105 -25.96 -45.98 -34.29
CA GLU A 105 -25.69 -44.68 -34.92
C GLU A 105 -26.15 -44.59 -36.39
N THR A 106 -26.18 -45.73 -37.10
CA THR A 106 -26.53 -45.79 -38.53
C THR A 106 -27.88 -46.45 -38.81
N SER A 107 -28.58 -46.98 -37.79
CA SER A 107 -29.84 -47.68 -38.00
C SER A 107 -30.85 -47.49 -36.87
N TYR A 108 -32.13 -47.42 -37.23
CA TYR A 108 -33.22 -47.40 -36.26
C TYR A 108 -33.28 -48.72 -35.49
N GLY A 109 -33.58 -48.62 -34.21
CA GLY A 109 -33.98 -49.77 -33.41
C GLY A 109 -35.45 -50.10 -33.66
N THR A 110 -35.85 -51.33 -33.36
CA THR A 110 -37.21 -51.82 -33.60
C THR A 110 -37.73 -52.61 -32.41
N ILE A 111 -39.03 -52.57 -32.18
CA ILE A 111 -39.70 -53.48 -31.24
C ILE A 111 -41.14 -53.74 -31.70
N LEU A 112 -41.57 -54.99 -31.58
CA LEU A 112 -42.92 -55.42 -31.93
C LEU A 112 -43.80 -55.35 -30.67
N ALA A 113 -44.83 -54.52 -30.73
CA ALA A 113 -45.91 -54.49 -29.75
C ALA A 113 -47.05 -55.39 -30.24
N SER A 114 -47.46 -56.35 -29.42
CA SER A 114 -48.59 -57.26 -29.72
C SER A 114 -49.63 -57.16 -28.61
N ALA A 115 -50.91 -57.09 -28.98
CA ALA A 115 -51.97 -57.22 -27.99
C ALA A 115 -51.91 -58.62 -27.33
N VAL A 116 -52.05 -58.68 -26.00
CA VAL A 116 -52.20 -59.96 -25.30
C VAL A 116 -53.55 -60.56 -25.68
N SER A 117 -53.64 -61.88 -25.85
CA SER A 117 -54.90 -62.54 -26.28
C SER A 117 -56.08 -62.27 -25.35
N THR A 118 -55.82 -62.05 -24.07
CA THR A 118 -56.81 -61.72 -23.02
C THR A 118 -57.12 -60.22 -22.92
N SER A 119 -56.48 -59.37 -23.73
CA SER A 119 -56.70 -57.92 -23.71
C SER A 119 -58.13 -57.58 -24.12
N LYS A 120 -58.81 -56.82 -23.26
CA LYS A 120 -60.16 -56.28 -23.53
C LYS A 120 -60.14 -54.90 -24.19
N LYS A 121 -58.96 -54.30 -24.39
CA LYS A 121 -58.83 -52.91 -24.87
C LYS A 121 -58.26 -52.80 -26.27
N ILE A 122 -57.31 -53.67 -26.61
CA ILE A 122 -56.56 -53.60 -27.86
C ILE A 122 -56.47 -54.95 -28.56
N LYS A 123 -56.28 -54.92 -29.88
CA LYS A 123 -56.03 -56.08 -30.73
C LYS A 123 -54.91 -55.79 -31.74
N GLY A 124 -54.50 -56.82 -32.48
CA GLY A 124 -53.50 -56.66 -33.54
C GLY A 124 -52.07 -56.49 -33.02
N LYS A 125 -51.21 -55.97 -33.90
CA LYS A 125 -49.77 -55.79 -33.66
C LYS A 125 -49.23 -54.59 -34.41
N ALA A 126 -48.21 -53.94 -33.86
CA ALA A 126 -47.54 -52.79 -34.48
C ALA A 126 -46.03 -52.83 -34.24
N ASN A 127 -45.25 -52.48 -35.27
CA ASN A 127 -43.81 -52.30 -35.15
C ASN A 127 -43.51 -50.84 -34.82
N PHE A 128 -42.79 -50.62 -33.73
CA PHE A 128 -42.27 -49.31 -33.35
C PHE A 128 -40.80 -49.21 -33.70
N TYR A 129 -40.39 -48.02 -34.11
CA TYR A 129 -39.01 -47.67 -34.42
C TYR A 129 -38.50 -46.65 -33.42
N HIS A 130 -37.22 -46.66 -33.09
CA HIS A 130 -36.64 -45.62 -32.26
C HIS A 130 -35.28 -45.15 -32.77
N TYR A 131 -34.98 -43.88 -32.55
CA TYR A 131 -33.68 -43.30 -32.86
C TYR A 131 -32.64 -43.81 -31.86
N PHE A 132 -31.38 -43.84 -32.31
CA PHE A 132 -30.25 -44.01 -31.43
C PHE A 132 -30.09 -42.76 -30.55
N ILE A 133 -30.09 -42.98 -29.24
CA ILE A 133 -29.79 -41.94 -28.26
C ILE A 133 -28.31 -42.05 -27.91
N ASP A 134 -27.50 -41.07 -28.31
CA ASP A 134 -26.10 -41.02 -27.89
C ASP A 134 -26.01 -40.57 -26.43
N GLU A 135 -25.92 -41.54 -25.53
CA GLU A 135 -25.84 -41.36 -24.06
C GLU A 135 -24.48 -40.83 -23.59
N ARG A 136 -23.49 -40.73 -24.48
CA ARG A 136 -22.17 -40.18 -24.16
C ARG A 136 -22.28 -38.71 -23.77
N ALA A 137 -21.38 -38.25 -22.91
CA ALA A 137 -21.29 -36.84 -22.52
C ALA A 137 -20.79 -35.99 -23.70
N SER A 138 -21.21 -34.73 -23.77
CA SER A 138 -20.65 -33.77 -24.73
C SER A 138 -19.46 -33.04 -24.09
N LEU A 139 -18.37 -32.82 -24.83
CA LEU A 139 -17.30 -31.95 -24.35
C LEU A 139 -17.77 -30.51 -24.11
N PHE A 140 -18.87 -30.08 -24.74
CA PHE A 140 -19.52 -28.79 -24.48
C PHE A 140 -20.16 -28.69 -23.09
N ASP A 141 -20.40 -29.83 -22.42
CA ASP A 141 -20.98 -29.86 -21.08
C ASP A 141 -19.97 -29.43 -20.00
N ILE A 142 -18.67 -29.40 -20.33
CA ILE A 142 -17.62 -28.85 -19.47
C ILE A 142 -17.81 -27.34 -19.36
N LYS A 143 -18.27 -26.89 -18.17
CA LYS A 143 -18.57 -25.47 -17.92
C LYS A 143 -17.33 -24.61 -17.71
N ILE A 144 -16.25 -25.20 -17.22
CA ILE A 144 -14.98 -24.49 -17.04
C ILE A 144 -14.38 -24.21 -18.43
N SER A 145 -14.06 -22.95 -18.68
CA SER A 145 -13.45 -22.49 -19.93
C SER A 145 -11.98 -22.18 -19.80
N GLN A 146 -11.45 -22.04 -18.57
CA GLN A 146 -10.05 -21.67 -18.31
C GLN A 146 -9.32 -22.76 -17.52
N ILE A 147 -8.05 -22.99 -17.84
CA ILE A 147 -7.14 -23.85 -17.10
C ILE A 147 -5.88 -23.09 -16.68
N GLU A 148 -5.32 -23.48 -15.55
CA GLU A 148 -4.14 -22.88 -14.93
C GLU A 148 -3.06 -23.95 -14.79
N PRO A 149 -2.23 -24.17 -15.83
CA PRO A 149 -1.12 -25.11 -15.73
C PRO A 149 -0.08 -24.63 -14.71
N LYS A 150 0.78 -25.53 -14.24
CA LYS A 150 1.92 -25.16 -13.37
C LYS A 150 3.10 -24.64 -14.18
N GLU A 151 3.27 -25.15 -15.39
CA GLU A 151 4.34 -24.79 -16.29
C GLU A 151 3.78 -24.48 -17.67
N ASN A 152 4.46 -23.61 -18.43
CA ASN A 152 4.02 -23.22 -19.76
C ASN A 152 4.48 -24.23 -20.83
N ASN A 153 4.01 -25.48 -20.74
CA ASN A 153 4.30 -26.57 -21.70
C ASN A 153 3.11 -27.55 -21.82
N ILE A 154 3.10 -28.36 -22.90
CA ILE A 154 1.97 -29.26 -23.18
C ILE A 154 1.73 -30.32 -22.09
N THR A 155 2.79 -30.75 -21.40
CA THR A 155 2.71 -31.75 -20.32
C THR A 155 1.89 -31.21 -19.15
N SER A 156 2.21 -30.01 -18.67
CA SER A 156 1.48 -29.39 -17.55
C SER A 156 0.05 -29.00 -17.92
N ILE A 157 -0.16 -28.55 -19.18
CA ILE A 157 -1.50 -28.31 -19.73
C ILE A 157 -2.33 -29.60 -19.74
N THR A 158 -1.74 -30.71 -20.19
CA THR A 158 -2.38 -32.03 -20.22
C THR A 158 -2.78 -32.50 -18.82
N GLU A 159 -1.90 -32.34 -17.83
CA GLU A 159 -2.20 -32.66 -16.44
C GLU A 159 -3.34 -31.82 -15.88
N SER A 160 -3.39 -30.53 -16.22
CA SER A 160 -4.47 -29.63 -15.81
C SER A 160 -5.81 -30.04 -16.40
N ILE A 161 -5.85 -30.42 -17.68
CA ILE A 161 -7.05 -30.95 -18.34
C ILE A 161 -7.48 -32.27 -17.68
N LYS A 162 -6.55 -33.19 -17.38
CA LYS A 162 -6.86 -34.44 -16.66
C LYS A 162 -7.51 -34.15 -15.30
N CYS A 163 -6.90 -33.27 -14.50
CA CYS A 163 -7.44 -32.86 -13.21
C CYS A 163 -8.82 -32.21 -13.33
N LEU A 164 -9.04 -31.40 -14.37
CA LEU A 164 -10.33 -30.81 -14.67
C LEU A 164 -11.40 -31.87 -14.99
N MET A 165 -11.07 -32.87 -15.81
CA MET A 165 -11.98 -33.98 -16.12
C MET A 165 -12.37 -34.76 -14.87
N LEU A 166 -11.39 -35.01 -13.97
CA LEU A 166 -11.63 -35.71 -12.70
C LEU A 166 -12.50 -34.94 -11.72
N THR A 167 -12.48 -33.60 -11.77
CA THR A 167 -13.21 -32.73 -10.82
C THR A 167 -14.57 -32.27 -11.33
N THR A 168 -14.89 -32.53 -12.60
CA THR A 168 -16.19 -32.17 -13.16
C THR A 168 -17.29 -33.04 -12.53
N ASN A 169 -18.38 -32.43 -12.05
CA ASN A 169 -19.49 -33.10 -11.35
C ASN A 169 -20.30 -34.10 -12.19
N ASN A 170 -19.89 -34.37 -13.42
CA ASN A 170 -20.51 -35.37 -14.26
C ASN A 170 -19.64 -36.64 -14.22
N GLY A 171 -20.19 -37.70 -13.62
CA GLY A 171 -19.48 -38.96 -13.35
C GLY A 171 -18.84 -39.59 -14.59
N ALA A 172 -19.37 -39.32 -15.80
CA ALA A 172 -18.79 -39.81 -17.04
C ALA A 172 -17.38 -39.26 -17.31
N PHE A 173 -17.06 -38.04 -16.89
CA PHE A 173 -15.75 -37.43 -17.15
C PHE A 173 -14.63 -38.03 -16.30
N LYS A 174 -14.96 -38.56 -15.11
CA LYS A 174 -13.98 -39.07 -14.15
C LYS A 174 -13.21 -40.28 -14.67
N ASP A 175 -13.87 -41.10 -15.49
CA ASP A 175 -13.28 -42.33 -16.04
C ASP A 175 -12.63 -42.11 -17.42
N SER A 176 -12.55 -40.85 -17.90
CA SER A 176 -12.00 -40.55 -19.22
C SER A 176 -10.49 -40.71 -19.28
N ILE A 177 -10.02 -41.34 -20.36
CA ILE A 177 -8.60 -41.62 -20.60
C ILE A 177 -8.11 -40.74 -21.76
N PRO A 178 -7.10 -39.87 -21.56
CA PRO A 178 -6.51 -39.10 -22.64
C PRO A 178 -5.97 -39.99 -23.77
N ASN A 179 -6.07 -39.50 -24.99
CA ASN A 179 -5.75 -40.17 -26.26
C ASN A 179 -6.65 -41.37 -26.61
N ALA A 180 -7.48 -41.87 -25.69
CA ALA A 180 -8.53 -42.84 -25.99
C ALA A 180 -9.89 -42.16 -26.11
N ASP A 181 -10.32 -41.44 -25.07
CA ASP A 181 -11.64 -40.81 -25.02
C ASP A 181 -11.63 -39.38 -25.56
N TYR A 182 -10.51 -38.67 -25.44
CA TYR A 182 -10.30 -37.34 -25.99
C TYR A 182 -8.86 -37.16 -26.45
N LEU A 183 -8.68 -36.47 -27.56
CA LEU A 183 -7.39 -36.18 -28.17
C LEU A 183 -6.89 -34.83 -27.69
N ILE A 184 -5.68 -34.82 -27.15
CA ILE A 184 -4.96 -33.60 -26.82
C ILE A 184 -4.05 -33.28 -28.01
N PRO A 185 -4.08 -32.05 -28.53
CA PRO A 185 -3.22 -31.63 -29.63
C PRO A 185 -1.72 -31.78 -29.28
N SER A 186 -0.89 -32.00 -30.29
CA SER A 186 0.57 -32.10 -30.09
C SER A 186 1.20 -30.73 -29.81
N GLU A 187 2.46 -30.72 -29.35
CA GLU A 187 3.24 -29.48 -29.22
C GLU A 187 3.24 -28.71 -30.56
N GLY A 188 2.78 -27.47 -30.55
CA GLY A 188 2.61 -26.62 -31.76
C GLY A 188 1.17 -26.44 -32.24
N GLU A 189 0.22 -27.24 -31.77
CA GLU A 189 -1.21 -27.15 -32.14
C GLU A 189 -2.05 -26.37 -31.11
N TYR A 190 -1.41 -25.73 -30.13
CA TYR A 190 -2.04 -24.85 -29.15
C TYR A 190 -1.40 -23.45 -29.16
N ARG A 191 -2.17 -22.42 -28.82
CA ARG A 191 -1.64 -21.07 -28.61
C ARG A 191 -1.06 -21.00 -27.21
N LYS A 192 0.27 -20.95 -27.11
CA LYS A 192 0.97 -20.83 -25.83
C LYS A 192 0.61 -19.49 -25.16
N PRO A 193 0.23 -19.46 -23.87
CA PRO A 193 0.01 -18.20 -23.17
C PRO A 193 1.31 -17.42 -23.03
N THR A 194 1.22 -16.10 -23.06
CA THR A 194 2.29 -15.18 -22.68
C THR A 194 1.83 -14.34 -21.51
N GLN A 195 2.73 -13.59 -20.89
CA GLN A 195 2.38 -12.70 -19.78
C GLN A 195 1.25 -11.70 -20.14
N ASN A 196 1.12 -11.33 -21.41
CA ASN A 196 0.15 -10.34 -21.89
C ASN A 196 -0.99 -10.94 -22.71
N GLU A 197 -0.93 -12.24 -23.04
CA GLU A 197 -1.90 -12.88 -23.93
C GLU A 197 -2.34 -14.24 -23.39
N ILE A 198 -3.66 -14.43 -23.31
CA ILE A 198 -4.26 -15.70 -22.92
C ILE A 198 -3.98 -16.76 -24.00
N GLY A 199 -3.46 -17.91 -23.57
CA GLY A 199 -3.26 -19.05 -24.46
C GLY A 199 -4.57 -19.76 -24.77
N SER A 200 -4.56 -20.71 -25.70
CA SER A 200 -5.72 -21.56 -25.94
C SER A 200 -5.34 -22.95 -26.42
N ILE A 201 -6.10 -23.95 -26.01
CA ILE A 201 -5.95 -25.34 -26.46
C ILE A 201 -7.32 -25.92 -26.78
N THR A 202 -7.44 -26.61 -27.92
CA THR A 202 -8.68 -27.27 -28.32
C THR A 202 -8.52 -28.78 -28.26
N ILE A 203 -9.28 -29.45 -27.40
CA ILE A 203 -9.38 -30.91 -27.37
C ILE A 203 -10.53 -31.39 -28.25
N LYS A 204 -10.42 -32.63 -28.74
CA LYS A 204 -11.45 -33.28 -29.57
C LYS A 204 -11.85 -34.61 -28.94
N ALA A 205 -13.12 -35.00 -29.04
CA ALA A 205 -13.51 -36.35 -28.63
C ALA A 205 -12.79 -37.40 -29.50
N GLY A 206 -12.31 -38.47 -28.86
CA GLY A 206 -11.69 -39.60 -29.55
C GLY A 206 -12.70 -40.31 -30.43
N GLN A 207 -12.29 -40.78 -31.61
CA GLN A 207 -13.18 -41.45 -32.58
C GLN A 207 -13.83 -42.71 -32.00
N ASN A 208 -13.13 -43.38 -31.09
CA ASN A 208 -13.56 -44.60 -30.41
C ASN A 208 -13.99 -44.35 -28.95
N SER A 209 -14.20 -43.09 -28.57
CA SER A 209 -14.57 -42.72 -27.21
C SER A 209 -15.90 -43.37 -26.82
N LYS A 210 -15.88 -44.07 -25.68
CA LYS A 210 -17.09 -44.63 -25.06
C LYS A 210 -17.75 -43.63 -24.13
N ILE A 211 -17.06 -42.54 -23.82
CA ILE A 211 -17.48 -41.54 -22.84
C ILE A 211 -17.99 -40.28 -23.51
N PHE A 212 -17.36 -39.83 -24.61
CA PHE A 212 -17.68 -38.57 -25.29
C PHE A 212 -18.34 -38.76 -26.65
N LYS A 213 -19.32 -37.91 -26.95
CA LYS A 213 -19.97 -37.85 -28.26
C LYS A 213 -18.93 -37.55 -29.33
N LYS A 214 -18.97 -38.31 -30.43
CA LYS A 214 -18.06 -38.14 -31.59
C LYS A 214 -18.15 -36.71 -32.12
N ASN A 215 -17.04 -36.23 -32.67
CA ASN A 215 -16.92 -34.91 -33.31
C ASN A 215 -17.19 -33.70 -32.40
N THR A 216 -17.34 -33.89 -31.08
CA THR A 216 -17.37 -32.77 -30.15
C THR A 216 -15.96 -32.25 -29.91
N THR A 217 -15.84 -30.94 -29.71
CA THR A 217 -14.60 -30.26 -29.39
C THR A 217 -14.82 -29.31 -28.22
N LYS A 218 -13.75 -29.00 -27.48
CA LYS A 218 -13.78 -27.99 -26.43
C LYS A 218 -12.47 -27.22 -26.46
N THR A 219 -12.59 -25.90 -26.52
CA THR A 219 -11.46 -24.99 -26.37
C THR A 219 -11.40 -24.52 -24.92
N PHE A 220 -10.19 -24.56 -24.35
CA PHE A 220 -9.86 -23.97 -23.08
C PHE A 220 -8.94 -22.78 -23.28
N ASP A 221 -9.21 -21.71 -22.54
CA ASP A 221 -8.27 -20.61 -22.32
C ASP A 221 -7.19 -21.08 -21.34
N ILE A 222 -5.94 -20.76 -21.64
CA ILE A 222 -4.79 -21.14 -20.81
C ILE A 222 -4.28 -19.88 -20.13
N ALA A 223 -4.35 -19.85 -18.80
CA ALA A 223 -3.69 -18.80 -18.04
C ALA A 223 -2.17 -18.94 -18.16
N PHE A 224 -1.45 -17.83 -18.22
CA PHE A 224 0.01 -17.85 -18.12
C PHE A 224 0.40 -18.27 -16.70
N PRO A 225 1.14 -19.38 -16.52
CA PRO A 225 1.68 -19.73 -15.21
C PRO A 225 2.80 -18.76 -14.88
N ASP A 226 2.45 -17.71 -14.13
CA ASP A 226 3.40 -16.72 -13.66
C ASP A 226 4.07 -17.24 -12.37
N ASP A 227 5.22 -17.89 -12.53
CA ASP A 227 6.03 -18.47 -11.47
C ASP A 227 6.89 -17.44 -10.72
N ARG A 228 6.82 -16.16 -11.14
CA ARG A 228 7.53 -15.06 -10.48
C ARG A 228 6.97 -14.78 -9.10
N LYS A 229 7.87 -14.42 -8.18
CA LYS A 229 7.52 -14.05 -6.81
C LYS A 229 6.83 -12.69 -6.79
N GLU A 230 5.70 -12.61 -6.10
CA GLU A 230 5.02 -11.32 -5.86
C GLU A 230 5.87 -10.47 -4.90
N LEU A 231 6.23 -9.25 -5.28
CA LEU A 231 7.05 -8.35 -4.45
C LEU A 231 6.45 -8.13 -3.06
N GLY A 232 5.12 -8.02 -2.97
CA GLY A 232 4.38 -7.89 -1.72
C GLY A 232 4.57 -9.05 -0.75
N GLU A 233 4.76 -10.26 -1.26
CA GLU A 233 4.98 -11.49 -0.49
C GLU A 233 6.48 -11.71 -0.21
N MET A 234 7.34 -11.34 -1.16
CA MET A 234 8.78 -11.49 -1.07
C MET A 234 9.40 -10.53 -0.05
N ILE A 235 9.02 -9.25 -0.08
CA ILE A 235 9.61 -8.22 0.79
C ILE A 235 8.83 -8.10 2.09
N THR A 236 9.40 -8.66 3.16
CA THR A 236 8.84 -8.60 4.52
C THR A 236 9.16 -7.30 5.25
N VAL A 237 10.19 -6.57 4.80
CA VAL A 237 10.53 -5.23 5.31
C VAL A 237 9.44 -4.25 4.88
N ASN A 238 8.92 -3.47 5.84
CA ASN A 238 7.89 -2.46 5.55
C ASN A 238 8.42 -1.03 5.68
N GLU A 239 9.60 -0.85 6.29
CA GLU A 239 10.19 0.46 6.55
C GLU A 239 11.67 0.50 6.19
N ILE A 240 12.14 1.63 5.69
CA ILE A 240 13.56 1.92 5.41
C ILE A 240 13.97 3.22 6.08
N SER A 241 15.25 3.33 6.46
CA SER A 241 15.81 4.52 7.11
C SER A 241 17.02 5.02 6.32
N PRO A 242 16.80 5.85 5.28
CA PRO A 242 17.90 6.34 4.45
C PRO A 242 18.83 7.27 5.22
N GLU A 243 20.05 7.45 4.70
CA GLU A 243 21.07 8.32 5.30
C GLU A 243 20.67 9.81 5.24
N TYR A 244 19.96 10.20 4.18
CA TYR A 244 19.42 11.53 3.93
C TYR A 244 17.95 11.43 3.54
N ASN A 245 17.19 12.51 3.73
CA ASN A 245 15.78 12.59 3.33
C ASN A 245 15.63 12.95 1.85
N THR A 246 16.35 12.25 0.97
CA THR A 246 16.33 12.47 -0.48
C THR A 246 15.93 11.20 -1.23
N PHE A 247 15.40 11.36 -2.45
CA PHE A 247 15.03 10.24 -3.30
C PHE A 247 16.20 9.28 -3.54
N GLU A 248 17.38 9.81 -3.87
CA GLU A 248 18.58 9.00 -4.12
C GLU A 248 19.01 8.17 -2.90
N ALA A 249 18.88 8.72 -1.69
CA ALA A 249 19.19 7.99 -0.47
C ALA A 249 18.14 6.90 -0.19
N ALA A 250 16.85 7.17 -0.42
CA ALA A 250 15.79 6.18 -0.32
C ALA A 250 15.94 5.05 -1.36
N LYS A 251 16.26 5.39 -2.62
CA LYS A 251 16.54 4.47 -3.71
C LYS A 251 17.72 3.55 -3.39
N LYS A 252 18.80 4.09 -2.82
CA LYS A 252 19.93 3.29 -2.30
C LYS A 252 19.47 2.29 -1.23
N SER A 253 18.68 2.72 -0.25
CA SER A 253 18.13 1.82 0.78
C SER A 253 17.20 0.75 0.19
N VAL A 254 16.40 1.07 -0.84
CA VAL A 254 15.61 0.08 -1.57
C VAL A 254 16.52 -0.97 -2.21
N LYS A 255 17.60 -0.53 -2.88
CA LYS A 255 18.57 -1.46 -3.49
C LYS A 255 19.20 -2.40 -2.46
N ASP A 256 19.53 -1.89 -1.27
CA ASP A 256 20.03 -2.71 -0.17
C ASP A 256 19.00 -3.74 0.30
N VAL A 257 17.72 -3.35 0.39
CA VAL A 257 16.61 -4.28 0.67
C VAL A 257 16.49 -5.34 -0.42
N MET A 258 16.51 -4.98 -1.70
CA MET A 258 16.40 -5.93 -2.81
C MET A 258 17.55 -6.94 -2.80
N ASN A 259 18.78 -6.47 -2.59
CA ASN A 259 19.97 -7.31 -2.51
C ASN A 259 19.93 -8.32 -1.34
N MET A 260 19.21 -8.01 -0.26
CA MET A 260 19.04 -8.92 0.88
C MET A 260 18.23 -10.17 0.52
N TYR A 261 17.25 -10.03 -0.39
CA TYR A 261 16.40 -11.13 -0.80
C TYR A 261 16.95 -11.90 -2.00
N ASP A 262 17.49 -11.19 -2.99
CA ASP A 262 18.16 -11.80 -4.13
C ASP A 262 19.13 -10.80 -4.77
N SER A 263 20.43 -11.06 -4.63
CA SER A 263 21.50 -10.21 -5.17
C SER A 263 21.59 -10.21 -6.69
N ASN A 264 20.85 -11.08 -7.39
CA ASN A 264 20.80 -11.11 -8.85
C ASN A 264 19.78 -10.12 -9.44
N LEU A 265 18.89 -9.56 -8.61
CA LEU A 265 17.88 -8.61 -9.07
C LEU A 265 18.54 -7.29 -9.48
N GLN A 266 18.32 -6.89 -10.73
CA GLN A 266 18.89 -5.68 -11.30
C GLN A 266 17.84 -4.57 -11.38
N GLU A 267 18.22 -3.37 -10.93
CA GLU A 267 17.39 -2.19 -11.16
C GLU A 267 17.27 -1.91 -12.67
N ASP A 268 16.11 -1.42 -13.10
CA ASP A 268 15.67 -1.18 -14.47
C ASP A 268 15.47 -2.44 -15.35
N LEU A 269 16.06 -3.57 -14.99
CA LEU A 269 15.79 -4.87 -15.62
C LEU A 269 14.68 -5.64 -14.93
N ASP A 270 14.74 -5.75 -13.59
CA ASP A 270 13.83 -6.57 -12.76
C ASP A 270 12.85 -5.73 -11.94
N TYR A 271 13.32 -4.62 -11.40
CA TYR A 271 12.50 -3.68 -10.64
C TYR A 271 12.91 -2.24 -10.94
N ARG A 272 12.02 -1.31 -10.63
CA ARG A 272 12.30 0.12 -10.73
C ARG A 272 11.78 0.86 -9.50
N VAL A 273 12.46 1.95 -9.19
CA VAL A 273 12.03 2.97 -8.24
C VAL A 273 11.93 4.28 -9.01
N VAL A 274 10.72 4.86 -9.08
CA VAL A 274 10.46 6.06 -9.88
C VAL A 274 10.29 7.26 -8.97
N GLU A 275 10.93 8.38 -9.29
CA GLU A 275 10.69 9.67 -8.63
C GLU A 275 9.46 10.34 -9.24
N SER A 276 8.31 10.18 -8.59
CA SER A 276 7.06 10.88 -8.93
C SER A 276 6.24 11.11 -7.67
N GLU A 277 5.32 12.08 -7.66
CA GLU A 277 4.47 12.36 -6.49
C GLU A 277 3.60 11.16 -6.06
N GLU A 278 3.29 10.25 -6.99
CA GLU A 278 2.49 9.04 -6.73
C GLU A 278 3.34 7.89 -6.17
N THR A 279 4.60 7.78 -6.59
CA THR A 279 5.48 6.65 -6.27
C THR A 279 6.51 6.97 -5.20
N TYR A 280 6.73 8.24 -4.90
CA TYR A 280 7.67 8.70 -3.90
C TYR A 280 7.16 9.94 -3.16
N LYS A 281 7.23 9.91 -1.83
CA LYS A 281 6.99 11.06 -0.96
C LYS A 281 8.17 11.22 -0.01
N ASN A 282 8.82 12.38 -0.05
CA ASN A 282 9.89 12.70 0.88
C ASN A 282 9.39 12.59 2.33
N PRO A 283 10.16 11.96 3.23
CA PRO A 283 9.83 12.00 4.65
C PRO A 283 10.02 13.41 5.20
N THR A 284 9.12 13.82 6.09
CA THR A 284 9.24 15.06 6.85
C THR A 284 9.33 14.74 8.34
N ARG A 285 9.73 15.71 9.16
CA ARG A 285 9.77 15.55 10.62
C ARG A 285 8.43 15.10 11.21
N ASN A 286 7.31 15.48 10.57
CA ASN A 286 5.96 15.23 11.07
C ASN A 286 5.23 14.11 10.32
N SER A 287 5.79 13.61 9.22
CA SER A 287 5.14 12.57 8.42
C SER A 287 6.18 11.65 7.79
N PRO A 288 6.03 10.33 7.93
CA PRO A 288 6.90 9.41 7.19
C PRO A 288 6.71 9.60 5.68
N GLY A 289 7.77 9.30 4.94
CA GLY A 289 7.75 9.26 3.50
C GLY A 289 7.25 7.91 2.99
N LEU A 290 7.18 7.77 1.67
CA LEU A 290 6.76 6.54 1.01
C LEU A 290 7.63 6.33 -0.23
N VAL A 291 7.92 5.07 -0.56
CA VAL A 291 8.55 4.69 -1.83
C VAL A 291 7.90 3.42 -2.36
N ILE A 292 7.57 3.40 -3.65
CA ILE A 292 6.98 2.25 -4.33
C ILE A 292 8.03 1.57 -5.21
N ILE A 293 8.24 0.28 -4.98
CA ILE A 293 9.04 -0.62 -5.79
C ILE A 293 8.10 -1.33 -6.74
N THR A 294 8.38 -1.30 -8.04
CA THR A 294 7.55 -1.96 -9.06
C THR A 294 8.40 -2.94 -9.85
N ALA A 295 7.95 -4.19 -9.96
CA ALA A 295 8.58 -5.15 -10.85
C ALA A 295 8.39 -4.71 -12.31
N THR A 296 9.44 -4.81 -13.11
CA THR A 296 9.37 -4.50 -14.54
C THR A 296 8.62 -5.62 -15.27
N GLY A 297 8.00 -5.30 -16.41
CA GLY A 297 7.37 -6.32 -17.25
C GLY A 297 8.37 -7.34 -17.83
N SER A 298 9.66 -6.98 -17.88
CA SER A 298 10.75 -7.82 -18.37
C SER A 298 11.34 -8.75 -17.32
N SER A 299 11.02 -8.58 -16.03
CA SER A 299 11.59 -9.45 -15.00
C SER A 299 11.12 -10.88 -15.17
N SER A 300 12.07 -11.81 -15.10
CA SER A 300 11.81 -13.25 -15.04
C SER A 300 11.73 -13.78 -13.60
N TYR A 301 11.90 -12.93 -12.59
CA TYR A 301 12.02 -13.38 -11.18
C TYR A 301 10.89 -12.87 -10.29
N ILE A 302 10.45 -11.63 -10.52
CA ILE A 302 9.51 -10.93 -9.63
C ILE A 302 8.37 -10.29 -10.41
N ARG A 303 7.25 -10.06 -9.72
CA ARG A 303 6.07 -9.38 -10.26
C ARG A 303 5.40 -8.48 -9.23
N GLY A 304 4.49 -7.63 -9.71
CA GLY A 304 3.69 -6.73 -8.89
C GLY A 304 4.45 -5.55 -8.32
N SER A 305 4.08 -5.10 -7.12
CA SER A 305 4.68 -3.93 -6.47
C SER A 305 4.67 -4.03 -4.94
N LYS A 306 5.53 -3.24 -4.30
CA LYS A 306 5.61 -3.11 -2.84
C LYS A 306 5.80 -1.64 -2.47
N THR A 307 5.01 -1.15 -1.52
CA THR A 307 5.22 0.16 -0.89
C THR A 307 6.00 0.00 0.41
N LEU A 308 7.04 0.81 0.58
CA LEU A 308 7.81 0.92 1.81
C LEU A 308 7.61 2.30 2.44
N ILE A 309 7.60 2.33 3.77
CA ILE A 309 7.61 3.56 4.57
C ILE A 309 9.06 4.07 4.64
N VAL A 310 9.26 5.35 4.35
CA VAL A 310 10.58 5.99 4.46
C VAL A 310 10.62 6.77 5.77
N ASN A 311 11.46 6.33 6.70
CA ASN A 311 11.59 6.99 8.00
C ASN A 311 12.41 8.28 7.86
N TYR A 312 11.94 9.34 8.53
CA TYR A 312 12.64 10.62 8.55
C TYR A 312 13.95 10.51 9.35
N LYS A 313 15.05 10.91 8.72
CA LYS A 313 16.35 11.03 9.37
C LYS A 313 16.60 12.50 9.70
N ASP A 314 16.58 12.86 10.99
CA ASP A 314 16.94 14.22 11.38
C ASP A 314 18.46 14.43 11.25
N VAL A 315 18.86 15.10 10.16
CA VAL A 315 20.24 15.52 9.89
C VAL A 315 20.50 16.97 10.29
N SER A 316 19.50 17.66 10.84
CA SER A 316 19.64 19.05 11.27
C SER A 316 20.55 19.16 12.51
N LYS A 317 21.27 20.28 12.63
CA LYS A 317 22.06 20.60 13.83
C LYS A 317 21.19 21.31 14.86
N SER A 318 21.30 20.95 16.13
CA SER A 318 20.60 21.72 17.18
C SER A 318 21.31 23.04 17.44
N LEU A 319 20.57 24.14 17.47
CA LEU A 319 21.10 25.43 17.90
C LEU A 319 21.55 25.40 19.37
N THR A 320 21.08 24.45 20.18
CA THR A 320 21.55 24.28 21.57
C THR A 320 22.99 23.77 21.66
N GLU A 321 23.53 23.21 20.57
CA GLU A 321 24.92 22.75 20.49
C GLU A 321 25.92 23.91 20.25
N LEU A 322 25.43 25.12 19.96
CA LEU A 322 26.27 26.31 19.78
C LEU A 322 27.05 26.64 21.06
N LYS A 323 28.36 26.64 20.93
CA LYS A 323 29.29 27.12 21.97
C LYS A 323 29.61 28.59 21.74
N ASN A 324 29.78 29.35 22.81
CA ASN A 324 30.07 30.80 22.80
C ASN A 324 28.91 31.66 22.27
N THR A 325 27.95 31.94 23.15
CA THR A 325 26.78 32.76 22.82
C THR A 325 26.97 34.26 23.10
N ASP A 326 28.17 34.70 23.49
CA ASP A 326 28.50 36.11 23.67
C ASP A 326 28.75 36.80 22.32
N LEU A 327 27.89 37.76 21.96
CA LEU A 327 28.04 38.54 20.73
C LEU A 327 28.98 39.72 20.92
N LYS A 328 29.85 39.91 19.92
CA LYS A 328 30.63 41.14 19.76
C LYS A 328 29.83 42.10 18.89
N VAL A 329 29.18 43.09 19.51
CA VAL A 329 28.43 44.13 18.79
C VAL A 329 29.17 45.46 18.87
N THR A 330 29.14 46.24 17.79
CA THR A 330 29.74 47.60 17.75
C THR A 330 28.78 48.68 18.26
N LYS A 331 27.49 48.36 18.30
CA LYS A 331 26.42 49.18 18.83
C LYS A 331 25.43 48.28 19.52
N ASN A 332 24.87 48.78 20.61
CA ASN A 332 23.86 48.08 21.37
C ASN A 332 22.45 48.33 20.79
N ASP A 333 22.30 48.03 19.50
CA ASP A 333 21.03 48.09 18.77
C ASP A 333 20.71 46.72 18.14
N GLU A 334 19.43 46.50 17.81
CA GLU A 334 18.94 45.22 17.32
C GLU A 334 19.58 44.83 15.98
N ALA A 335 19.78 45.80 15.08
CA ALA A 335 20.33 45.54 13.75
C ALA A 335 21.77 45.00 13.83
N THR A 336 22.60 45.63 14.67
CA THR A 336 23.98 45.21 14.89
C THR A 336 24.04 43.86 15.60
N ALA A 337 23.17 43.62 16.58
CA ALA A 337 23.05 42.32 17.25
C ALA A 337 22.68 41.21 16.28
N LYS A 338 21.70 41.44 15.39
CA LYS A 338 21.29 40.51 14.33
C LYS A 338 22.48 40.17 13.41
N ILE A 339 23.18 41.17 12.90
CA ILE A 339 24.36 40.96 12.02
C ILE A 339 25.42 40.10 12.71
N SER A 340 25.74 40.38 13.97
CA SER A 340 26.72 39.58 14.73
C SER A 340 26.23 38.16 14.99
N ALA A 341 24.95 37.95 15.31
CA ALA A 341 24.37 36.61 15.47
C ALA A 341 24.42 35.80 14.15
N ILE A 342 24.11 36.42 13.00
CA ILE A 342 24.20 35.77 11.68
C ILE A 342 25.60 35.24 11.42
N LYS A 343 26.66 36.03 11.73
CA LYS A 343 28.06 35.58 11.55
C LYS A 343 28.39 34.34 12.38
N VAL A 344 27.85 34.24 13.60
CA VAL A 344 28.02 33.05 14.44
C VAL A 344 27.27 31.86 13.86
N LEU A 345 26.03 32.06 13.42
CA LEU A 345 25.22 31.02 12.76
C LEU A 345 25.89 30.49 11.49
N ASP A 346 26.38 31.37 10.60
CA ASP A 346 27.05 31.00 9.35
C ASP A 346 28.31 30.16 9.59
N SER A 347 29.01 30.44 10.69
CA SER A 347 30.19 29.66 11.09
C SER A 347 29.82 28.27 11.63
N PHE A 348 28.63 28.12 12.20
CA PHE A 348 28.14 26.87 12.78
C PHE A 348 27.47 25.95 11.75
N VAL A 349 26.62 26.53 10.91
CA VAL A 349 25.99 25.90 9.75
C VAL A 349 26.10 26.85 8.55
N PRO A 350 26.95 26.54 7.56
CA PRO A 350 27.13 27.42 6.41
C PRO A 350 25.86 27.46 5.55
N ASN A 351 25.67 28.58 4.83
CA ASN A 351 24.57 28.81 3.90
C ASN A 351 23.17 28.79 4.55
N LEU A 352 23.04 29.23 5.81
CA LEU A 352 21.72 29.48 6.39
C LEU A 352 21.08 30.70 5.72
N THR A 353 19.76 30.66 5.51
CA THR A 353 19.01 31.81 4.98
C THR A 353 17.91 32.21 5.96
N ILE A 354 17.26 33.35 5.71
CA ILE A 354 16.11 33.80 6.51
C ILE A 354 14.90 32.85 6.45
N SER A 355 14.89 31.85 5.56
CA SER A 355 13.86 30.81 5.56
C SER A 355 14.13 29.68 6.57
N ASP A 356 15.31 29.68 7.21
CA ASP A 356 15.72 28.67 8.19
C ASP A 356 15.47 29.10 9.65
N TYR A 357 15.49 30.41 9.95
CA TYR A 357 15.36 30.92 11.31
C TYR A 357 14.70 32.30 11.36
N TYR A 358 14.35 32.74 12.57
CA TYR A 358 13.92 34.10 12.84
C TYR A 358 14.46 34.57 14.19
N PHE A 359 14.54 35.90 14.35
CA PHE A 359 14.98 36.54 15.58
C PHE A 359 13.81 36.93 16.46
N THR A 360 13.96 36.75 17.77
CA THR A 360 12.97 37.14 18.79
C THR A 360 13.67 37.65 20.05
N ASN A 361 12.88 38.21 20.98
CA ASN A 361 13.30 38.53 22.34
C ASN A 361 14.58 39.38 22.41
N TYR A 362 14.68 40.38 21.51
CA TYR A 362 15.77 41.34 21.59
C TYR A 362 15.59 42.20 22.85
N ARG A 363 16.66 42.28 23.64
CA ARG A 363 16.79 43.19 24.77
C ARG A 363 18.13 43.90 24.64
N ALA A 364 18.10 45.23 24.55
CA ALA A 364 19.32 46.02 24.58
C ALA A 364 20.05 45.80 25.91
N ALA A 365 21.37 45.73 25.86
CA ALA A 365 22.20 45.72 27.05
C ALA A 365 22.15 47.09 27.76
N ASN A 366 22.53 47.18 29.02
CA ASN A 366 22.74 48.46 29.67
C ASN A 366 23.88 48.36 30.68
N ASN A 367 24.17 49.45 31.38
CA ASN A 367 25.26 49.52 32.35
C ASN A 367 25.10 48.61 33.57
N ILE A 368 23.93 47.98 33.75
CA ILE A 368 23.59 47.11 34.88
C ILE A 368 23.35 45.66 34.41
N GLU A 369 22.72 45.47 33.24
CA GLU A 369 22.29 44.18 32.74
C GLU A 369 22.79 43.90 31.32
N ASP A 370 23.16 42.65 31.07
CA ASP A 370 23.45 42.20 29.71
C ASP A 370 22.19 42.18 28.85
N GLY A 371 22.37 42.50 27.58
CA GLY A 371 21.35 42.37 26.56
C GLY A 371 21.25 40.92 26.06
N SER A 372 20.25 40.67 25.24
CA SER A 372 20.03 39.36 24.63
C SER A 372 19.37 39.46 23.27
N ILE A 373 19.56 38.43 22.45
CA ILE A 373 18.72 38.18 21.26
C ILE A 373 18.57 36.68 21.08
N THR A 374 17.35 36.21 20.82
CA THR A 374 17.09 34.78 20.59
C THR A 374 16.97 34.51 19.10
N VAL A 375 17.60 33.42 18.65
CA VAL A 375 17.42 32.86 17.31
C VAL A 375 16.67 31.55 17.46
N GLN A 376 15.56 31.44 16.75
CA GLN A 376 14.73 30.23 16.75
C GLN A 376 14.69 29.65 15.34
N ALA A 377 14.94 28.35 15.23
CA ALA A 377 14.80 27.63 13.97
C ALA A 377 13.32 27.61 13.56
N LEU A 378 13.05 27.83 12.27
CA LEU A 378 11.71 27.65 11.73
C LEU A 378 11.39 26.15 11.67
N ASN A 379 10.13 25.78 11.91
CA ASN A 379 9.69 24.37 11.88
C ASN A 379 9.95 23.66 10.54
N LYS A 380 10.09 24.44 9.46
CA LYS A 380 10.39 23.97 8.11
C LYS A 380 11.89 23.92 7.79
N SER A 381 12.79 24.31 8.70
CA SER A 381 14.22 24.25 8.44
C SER A 381 14.70 22.80 8.47
N GLU A 382 15.42 22.42 7.42
CA GLU A 382 16.08 21.12 7.31
C GLU A 382 17.52 21.15 7.83
N LYS A 383 18.06 22.35 8.09
CA LYS A 383 19.47 22.57 8.45
C LYS A 383 19.68 22.72 9.95
N ILE A 384 18.75 23.36 10.64
CA ILE A 384 18.85 23.66 12.07
C ILE A 384 17.53 23.36 12.80
N ARG A 385 17.62 23.11 14.12
CA ARG A 385 16.47 22.96 15.03
C ARG A 385 16.69 23.70 16.35
N ASP A 386 15.64 23.75 17.16
CA ASP A 386 15.59 24.36 18.48
C ASP A 386 15.83 25.89 18.45
N PHE A 387 16.38 26.45 19.52
CA PHE A 387 16.70 27.87 19.62
C PHE A 387 18.01 28.08 20.39
N VAL A 388 18.59 29.27 20.24
CA VAL A 388 19.74 29.73 21.02
C VAL A 388 19.51 31.18 21.44
N THR A 389 19.83 31.51 22.68
CA THR A 389 19.83 32.90 23.16
C THR A 389 21.27 33.38 23.22
N PHE A 390 21.56 34.41 22.42
CA PHE A 390 22.80 35.13 22.44
C PHE A 390 22.80 36.20 23.52
N THR A 391 23.93 36.39 24.19
CA THR A 391 24.16 37.43 25.20
C THR A 391 24.89 38.60 24.56
N ILE A 392 24.43 39.83 24.84
CA ILE A 392 25.02 41.07 24.34
C ILE A 392 25.63 41.79 25.54
N LYS A 393 26.96 41.86 25.61
CA LYS A 393 27.63 42.60 26.69
C LYS A 393 27.54 44.09 26.41
N TYR A 394 27.15 44.88 27.40
CA TYR A 394 27.18 46.33 27.30
C TYR A 394 28.63 46.82 27.37
N LEU A 395 29.07 47.52 26.32
CA LEU A 395 30.35 48.23 26.32
C LEU A 395 30.11 49.67 26.77
N LYS A 396 30.62 50.03 27.95
CA LYS A 396 30.61 51.40 28.47
C LYS A 396 31.53 52.27 27.62
N LYS A 397 31.11 53.45 27.18
CA LYS A 397 32.02 54.35 26.47
C LYS A 397 32.83 55.16 27.46
N LEU A 398 34.14 55.23 27.27
CA LEU A 398 34.99 56.07 28.11
C LEU A 398 34.58 57.56 28.05
N SER A 399 34.03 58.00 26.92
CA SER A 399 33.47 59.35 26.76
C SER A 399 32.31 59.66 27.72
N ASP A 400 31.65 58.64 28.27
CA ASP A 400 30.50 58.79 29.17
C ASP A 400 30.93 59.05 30.62
N ILE A 401 32.24 59.07 30.90
CA ILE A 401 32.78 59.50 32.19
C ILE A 401 32.39 60.96 32.41
N SER A 402 31.61 61.23 33.46
CA SER A 402 31.08 62.56 33.77
C SER A 402 32.14 63.52 34.33
N ILE A 403 33.12 62.99 35.07
CA ILE A 403 34.21 63.76 35.64
C ILE A 403 35.39 63.73 34.68
N GLN A 404 35.49 64.69 33.77
CA GLN A 404 36.63 64.79 32.83
C GLN A 404 37.67 65.82 33.28
N GLN A 405 37.53 66.38 34.48
CA GLN A 405 38.50 67.29 35.07
C GLN A 405 38.98 66.78 36.42
N VAL A 406 40.29 66.66 36.60
CA VAL A 406 40.92 66.28 37.87
C VAL A 406 41.76 67.43 38.43
N ASN A 407 41.70 67.62 39.74
CA ASN A 407 42.46 68.65 40.43
C ASN A 407 43.65 68.02 41.18
N THR A 408 44.86 68.50 40.94
CA THR A 408 46.07 68.02 41.62
C THR A 408 46.83 69.17 42.28
N ASN A 409 47.44 68.89 43.44
CA ASN A 409 48.39 69.78 44.12
C ASN A 409 49.85 69.48 43.75
N LYS A 410 50.09 68.42 42.96
CA LYS A 410 51.39 68.06 42.42
C LYS A 410 51.33 68.04 40.90
N ASN A 411 52.23 68.78 40.27
CA ASN A 411 52.28 68.89 38.82
C ASN A 411 53.17 67.81 38.19
N ASP A 412 52.91 66.54 38.51
CA ASP A 412 53.65 65.41 37.98
C ASP A 412 52.70 64.36 37.37
N LYS A 413 53.23 63.59 36.39
CA LYS A 413 52.47 62.60 35.62
C LYS A 413 51.84 61.53 36.51
N ALA A 414 52.59 61.04 37.51
CA ALA A 414 52.14 59.95 38.38
C ALA A 414 50.95 60.38 39.24
N SER A 415 50.98 61.61 39.78
CA SER A 415 49.89 62.20 40.54
C SER A 415 48.62 62.37 39.68
N ALA A 416 48.76 62.87 38.45
CA ALA A 416 47.64 62.99 37.51
C ALA A 416 47.04 61.62 37.15
N TYR A 417 47.87 60.63 36.82
CA TYR A 417 47.42 59.28 36.46
C TYR A 417 46.70 58.59 37.61
N SER A 418 47.22 58.74 38.84
CA SER A 418 46.58 58.19 40.04
C SER A 418 45.16 58.75 40.26
N LEU A 419 44.97 60.05 40.04
CA LEU A 419 43.65 60.69 40.16
C LEU A 419 42.69 60.23 39.06
N ILE A 420 43.16 60.20 37.82
CA ILE A 420 42.33 59.77 36.68
C ILE A 420 41.96 58.29 36.81
N LYS A 421 42.88 57.44 37.29
CA LYS A 421 42.59 56.04 37.61
C LYS A 421 41.45 55.91 38.61
N LYS A 422 41.40 56.76 39.64
CA LYS A 422 40.25 56.77 40.58
C LYS A 422 38.96 57.12 39.87
N VAL A 423 38.96 58.13 39.01
CA VAL A 423 37.76 58.52 38.24
C VAL A 423 37.30 57.40 37.29
N VAL A 424 38.22 56.73 36.60
CA VAL A 424 37.90 55.57 35.74
C VAL A 424 37.32 54.43 36.58
N LEU A 425 37.84 54.20 37.79
CA LEU A 425 37.30 53.18 38.71
C LEU A 425 35.96 53.61 39.34
N GLU A 426 35.69 54.90 39.51
CA GLU A 426 34.37 55.39 39.92
C GLU A 426 33.33 55.14 38.81
N PHE A 427 33.74 55.26 37.54
CA PHE A 427 32.90 54.94 36.40
C PHE A 427 32.58 53.43 36.27
N ASP A 428 33.57 52.58 36.52
CA ASP A 428 33.38 51.14 36.72
C ASP A 428 34.55 50.52 37.51
N GLN A 429 34.27 50.10 38.73
CA GLN A 429 35.27 49.56 39.66
C GLN A 429 35.93 48.26 39.17
N ARG A 430 35.38 47.62 38.13
CA ARG A 430 35.88 46.36 37.57
C ARG A 430 36.93 46.59 36.49
N LEU A 431 37.22 47.84 36.09
CA LEU A 431 38.19 48.13 35.03
C LEU A 431 39.62 47.95 35.53
N LEU A 432 40.42 47.28 34.73
CA LEU A 432 41.83 47.05 35.02
C LEU A 432 42.70 47.83 34.03
N GLU A 433 43.60 48.65 34.54
CA GLU A 433 44.62 49.33 33.73
C GLU A 433 45.50 48.30 33.01
N GLY A 434 45.80 48.55 31.73
CA GLY A 434 46.54 47.63 30.87
C GLY A 434 45.66 46.58 30.18
N LEU A 435 44.57 46.12 30.82
CA LEU A 435 43.63 45.15 30.23
C LEU A 435 42.42 45.82 29.59
N ASP A 436 41.78 46.74 30.31
CA ASP A 436 40.54 47.38 29.89
C ASP A 436 40.80 48.78 29.31
N TYR A 437 41.73 49.54 29.89
CA TYR A 437 42.12 50.88 29.42
C TYR A 437 43.62 51.11 29.54
N VAL A 438 44.14 52.05 28.76
CA VAL A 438 45.53 52.47 28.77
C VAL A 438 45.63 54.00 28.71
N PHE A 439 46.62 54.56 29.40
CA PHE A 439 46.98 55.97 29.25
C PHE A 439 47.81 56.17 27.99
N ASP A 440 47.48 57.18 27.21
CA ASP A 440 48.35 57.62 26.12
C ASP A 440 49.43 58.54 26.67
N GLU A 441 50.60 57.97 26.93
CA GLU A 441 51.75 58.71 27.46
C GLU A 441 52.17 59.88 26.58
N SER A 442 51.97 59.81 25.27
CA SER A 442 52.34 60.87 24.34
C SER A 442 51.38 62.07 24.40
N SER A 443 50.15 61.85 24.89
CA SER A 443 49.13 62.90 25.04
C SER A 443 49.25 63.72 26.33
N TYR A 444 50.10 63.27 27.26
CA TYR A 444 50.24 63.94 28.56
C TYR A 444 50.84 65.34 28.40
N LYS A 445 50.08 66.34 28.84
CA LYS A 445 50.52 67.73 28.98
C LYS A 445 50.40 68.09 30.44
N ALA A 446 51.53 68.46 31.05
CA ALA A 446 51.52 68.96 32.43
C ALA A 446 50.70 70.25 32.51
N ALA A 447 49.98 70.42 33.61
CA ALA A 447 49.26 71.66 33.89
C ALA A 447 50.24 72.76 34.28
N THR A 448 49.89 74.02 34.11
CA THR A 448 50.66 75.16 34.62
C THR A 448 49.79 75.98 35.56
N SER A 449 50.32 77.09 36.08
CA SER A 449 49.49 78.08 36.79
C SER A 449 48.40 78.68 35.90
N ASP A 450 48.62 78.71 34.59
CA ASP A 450 47.85 79.53 33.65
C ASP A 450 47.10 78.68 32.61
N THR A 451 47.44 77.40 32.50
CA THR A 451 46.84 76.47 31.54
C THR A 451 46.57 75.11 32.17
N ASN A 452 45.41 74.54 31.84
CA ASN A 452 45.11 73.17 32.21
C ASN A 452 46.01 72.21 31.43
N GLY A 453 46.46 71.17 32.12
CA GLY A 453 47.08 70.01 31.50
C GLY A 453 46.03 69.10 30.87
N SER A 454 46.49 68.06 30.19
CA SER A 454 45.60 67.06 29.62
C SER A 454 46.23 65.68 29.56
N VAL A 455 45.41 64.63 29.57
CA VAL A 455 45.84 63.29 29.15
C VAL A 455 44.67 62.54 28.55
N ARG A 456 44.94 61.78 27.50
CA ARG A 456 43.99 60.91 26.82
C ARG A 456 44.07 59.50 27.38
N VAL A 457 42.91 58.89 27.58
CA VAL A 457 42.76 57.50 27.98
C VAL A 457 41.99 56.76 26.89
N PHE A 458 42.55 55.65 26.43
CA PHE A 458 41.92 54.79 25.42
C PHE A 458 41.43 53.50 26.06
N SER A 459 40.34 52.96 25.54
CA SER A 459 39.99 51.56 25.76
C SER A 459 41.04 50.67 25.09
N ASN A 460 41.44 49.61 25.77
CA ASN A 460 42.27 48.59 25.16
C ASN A 460 41.41 47.83 24.13
N PRO A 461 41.89 47.57 22.89
CA PRO A 461 41.12 46.81 21.88
C PRO A 461 40.68 45.41 22.33
N SER A 462 41.33 44.84 23.35
CA SER A 462 40.96 43.57 23.97
C SER A 462 39.93 43.68 25.09
N SER A 463 39.56 44.90 25.51
CA SER A 463 38.55 45.10 26.56
C SER A 463 37.20 44.58 26.10
N LYS A 464 36.51 43.91 27.03
CA LYS A 464 35.11 43.46 26.85
C LYS A 464 34.13 44.31 27.67
N LYS A 465 34.59 45.39 28.31
CA LYS A 465 33.81 46.19 29.25
C LYS A 465 33.66 47.63 28.81
N ILE A 466 34.67 48.19 28.16
CA ILE A 466 34.70 49.59 27.74
C ILE A 466 35.18 49.74 26.31
N GLU A 467 34.76 50.83 25.67
CA GLU A 467 35.20 51.23 24.33
C GLU A 467 35.44 52.74 24.23
N GLY A 468 36.06 53.16 23.12
CA GLY A 468 36.32 54.56 22.81
C GLY A 468 37.53 55.16 23.53
N GLU A 469 37.52 56.48 23.65
CA GLU A 469 38.54 57.29 24.30
C GLU A 469 37.90 58.44 25.10
N VAL A 470 38.67 59.02 26.03
CA VAL A 470 38.30 60.23 26.76
C VAL A 470 39.55 61.07 27.02
N VAL A 471 39.41 62.40 27.01
CA VAL A 471 40.49 63.33 27.35
C VAL A 471 40.17 63.98 28.69
N PHE A 472 41.04 63.78 29.67
CA PHE A 472 40.94 64.43 30.97
C PHE A 472 41.69 65.76 30.96
N SER A 473 41.07 66.80 31.49
CA SER A 473 41.67 68.09 31.85
C SER A 473 42.28 68.00 33.25
N ILE A 474 43.53 68.46 33.40
CA ILE A 474 44.26 68.44 34.67
C ILE A 474 44.41 69.88 35.14
N VAL A 475 43.88 70.20 36.32
CA VAL A 475 44.00 71.53 36.91
C VAL A 475 45.02 71.49 38.03
N TYR A 476 46.04 72.34 37.94
CA TYR A 476 47.06 72.47 38.96
C TYR A 476 46.70 73.57 39.96
N ASN A 477 46.22 73.14 41.14
CA ASN A 477 45.90 74.06 42.23
C ASN A 477 47.16 74.35 43.04
N LYS A 478 47.94 75.34 42.59
CA LYS A 478 49.17 75.81 43.27
C LYS A 478 48.92 76.32 44.71
N LEU A 479 47.66 76.57 45.08
CA LEU A 479 47.28 77.36 46.27
C LEU A 479 47.15 76.60 47.61
N ALA A 480 47.57 75.35 47.72
CA ALA A 480 47.42 74.61 48.99
C ALA A 480 48.61 74.69 49.97
N LEU A 481 49.74 75.34 49.61
CA LEU A 481 50.96 75.31 50.44
C LEU A 481 51.47 76.66 50.95
N ASN A 482 50.93 77.80 50.51
CA ASN A 482 51.41 79.13 50.92
C ASN A 482 50.56 79.85 51.97
N SER A 483 49.54 79.21 52.56
CA SER A 483 48.64 79.84 53.54
C SER A 483 48.60 79.18 54.92
N ILE A 484 49.57 78.30 55.26
CA ILE A 484 49.69 77.73 56.62
C ILE A 484 51.10 78.01 57.18
N LYS A 485 51.13 78.90 58.18
CA LYS A 485 52.22 79.29 59.12
C LYS A 485 53.28 80.30 58.63
N VAL A 486 53.11 81.57 59.03
CA VAL A 486 53.94 82.22 60.07
C VAL A 486 53.10 83.29 60.78
N THR A 487 52.27 82.90 61.74
CA THR A 487 51.77 83.83 62.78
C THR A 487 51.53 83.02 64.05
N ASN A 488 52.62 82.82 64.80
CA ASN A 488 52.65 82.50 66.23
C ASN A 488 54.05 81.96 66.53
N LEU A 489 54.94 82.83 67.04
CA LEU A 489 56.06 82.53 67.94
C LEU A 489 57.02 83.72 68.04
N ILE A 490 56.60 84.88 68.56
CA ILE A 490 57.44 85.76 69.39
C ILE A 490 56.50 86.51 70.34
N ASN A 491 56.22 85.93 71.51
CA ASN A 491 55.87 86.71 72.71
C ASN A 491 55.86 85.81 73.96
N ILE A 492 57.04 85.31 74.37
CA ILE A 492 57.35 84.98 75.77
C ILE A 492 58.86 85.16 75.94
N ASN A 493 59.28 86.27 76.55
CA ASN A 493 60.13 86.19 77.74
C ASN A 493 60.14 87.53 78.48
N GLU A 494 59.76 87.41 79.74
CA GLU A 494 59.59 88.44 80.74
C GLU A 494 60.92 88.97 81.29
N GLN A 495 60.82 90.20 81.78
CA GLN A 495 61.42 90.74 83.01
C GLN A 495 62.59 89.98 83.67
N SER A 496 63.70 90.71 83.80
CA SER A 496 64.43 90.93 85.06
C SER A 496 64.59 92.43 85.27
#